data_AF-A0A2V8U9G9-F1
#
_entry.id   AF-A0A2V8U9G9-F1
#
_cell.length_a   1.000
_cell.length_b   1.000
_cell.length_c   1.000
_cell.angle_alpha   90.00
_cell.angle_beta   90.00
_cell.angle_gamma   90.00
#
_symmetry.space_group_name_H-M   'P 1'
#
loop_
_entity.id
_entity.type
_entity.pdbx_description
1 polymer ?
#
loop_
_entity_poly.entity_id
_entity_poly.type
_entity_poly.pdbx_seq_one_letter_code
_entity_poly.pdbx_strand_id
1 'polypeptide(L)' 'MKKRALAGRKPTSKAQNAMISFDFANVSYQIDPNRRKVYHRWIEVETAKTCQIMGAWSQAQSSQKAV' A
#
# COMPACT_ATOMS: atom_id res chain seq x y z
N MET A 1 -10.87 28.35 -11.26
CA MET A 1 -9.63 27.65 -11.69
C MET A 1 -9.14 26.78 -10.52
N LYS A 2 -9.40 25.45 -10.55
CA LYS A 2 -9.11 24.54 -9.43
C LYS A 2 -7.65 24.05 -9.50
N LYS A 3 -6.81 24.44 -8.53
CA LYS A 3 -5.41 24.03 -8.45
C LYS A 3 -5.34 22.55 -8.04
N ARG A 4 -4.88 21.70 -8.95
CA ARG A 4 -4.55 20.28 -8.68
C ARG A 4 -3.26 20.24 -7.86
N ALA A 5 -3.36 19.87 -6.58
CA ALA A 5 -2.19 19.57 -5.78
C ALA A 5 -1.62 18.21 -6.23
N LEU A 6 -0.59 18.25 -7.09
CA LEU A 6 0.28 17.12 -7.36
C LEU A 6 1.06 16.85 -6.08
N ALA A 7 0.62 15.87 -5.30
CA ALA A 7 1.35 15.36 -4.16
C ALA A 7 2.68 14.75 -4.66
N GLY A 8 3.74 15.55 -4.60
CA GLY A 8 5.10 15.13 -4.93
C GLY A 8 5.53 14.01 -3.99
N ARG A 9 5.52 12.77 -4.50
CA ARG A 9 6.11 11.61 -3.83
C ARG A 9 7.64 11.78 -3.88
N LYS A 10 8.23 12.27 -2.79
CA LYS A 10 9.69 12.22 -2.59
C LYS A 10 10.10 10.76 -2.39
N PRO A 11 11.01 10.18 -3.20
CA PRO A 11 11.53 8.85 -2.95
C PRO A 11 12.66 8.97 -1.92
N THR A 12 12.36 8.70 -0.65
CA THR A 12 13.40 8.55 0.38
C THR A 12 13.99 7.15 0.26
N SER A 13 15.29 7.12 0.05
CA SER A 13 16.09 5.93 -0.18
C SER A 13 16.37 5.16 1.11
N LYS A 14 16.29 3.83 1.01
CA LYS A 14 16.90 2.78 1.84
C LYS A 14 16.47 2.69 3.33
N ALA A 15 15.47 1.87 3.58
CA ALA A 15 15.49 0.91 4.68
C ALA A 15 14.92 -0.43 4.17
N GLN A 16 15.58 -1.53 4.50
CA GLN A 16 15.23 -2.90 4.08
C GLN A 16 13.99 -3.46 4.84
N ASN A 17 13.03 -2.58 5.12
CA ASN A 17 11.68 -2.85 5.59
C ASN A 17 10.75 -2.03 4.70
N ALA A 18 10.60 -2.47 3.45
CA ALA A 18 9.93 -1.71 2.42
C ALA A 18 8.42 -1.68 2.70
N MET A 19 7.97 -0.62 3.36
CA MET A 19 6.56 -0.30 3.46
C MET A 19 6.03 0.00 2.04
N ILE A 20 5.08 -0.79 1.56
CA ILE A 20 4.53 -0.68 0.20
C ILE A 20 3.29 0.20 0.24
N SER A 21 3.19 1.16 -0.67
CA SER A 21 1.94 1.92 -0.86
C SER A 21 1.01 1.14 -1.79
N PHE A 22 -0.21 0.87 -1.34
CA PHE A 22 -1.22 0.13 -2.11
C PHE A 22 -2.58 0.80 -2.02
N ASP A 23 -3.23 1.00 -3.16
CA ASP A 23 -4.55 1.63 -3.25
C ASP A 23 -5.63 0.55 -3.34
N PHE A 24 -6.57 0.56 -2.39
CA PHE A 24 -7.69 -0.39 -2.32
C PHE A 24 -8.99 0.35 -1.97
N ALA A 25 -10.05 0.11 -2.73
CA ALA A 25 -11.37 0.73 -2.52
C ALA A 25 -11.31 2.28 -2.37
N ASN A 26 -10.53 2.96 -3.23
CA ASN A 26 -10.28 4.41 -3.20
C ASN A 26 -9.56 4.94 -1.95
N VAL A 27 -8.91 4.06 -1.18
CA VAL A 27 -8.12 4.41 0.00
C VAL A 27 -6.68 3.94 -0.20
N SER A 28 -5.72 4.83 0.09
CA SER A 28 -4.30 4.46 0.11
C SER A 28 -3.93 3.84 1.46
N TYR A 29 -3.30 2.68 1.39
CA TYR A 29 -2.77 1.93 2.53
C TYR A 29 -1.27 1.79 2.45
N GLN A 30 -0.67 1.53 3.60
CA GLN A 30 0.71 1.11 3.73
C GLN A 30 0.77 -0.34 4.18
N ILE A 31 1.41 -1.19 3.38
CA ILE A 31 1.57 -2.61 3.63
C ILE A 31 2.98 -2.87 4.11
N ASP A 32 3.11 -3.53 5.26
CA ASP A 32 4.33 -4.18 5.70
C ASP A 32 4.23 -5.67 5.35
N PRO A 33 4.84 -6.12 4.23
CA PRO A 33 4.72 -7.49 3.77
C PRO A 33 5.43 -8.49 4.69
N ASN A 34 6.46 -8.06 5.40
CA ASN A 34 7.23 -8.90 6.33
C ASN A 34 6.39 -9.23 7.56
N ARG A 35 5.69 -8.23 8.10
CA ARG A 35 4.84 -8.38 9.29
C ARG A 35 3.41 -8.77 8.95
N ARG A 36 3.05 -8.78 7.66
CA ARG A 36 1.69 -8.97 7.14
C ARG A 36 0.70 -8.00 7.76
N LYS A 37 1.12 -6.75 7.93
CA LYS A 37 0.33 -5.67 8.54
C LYS A 37 -0.05 -4.63 7.51
N VAL A 38 -1.22 -4.04 7.68
CA VAL A 38 -1.73 -2.97 6.83
C VAL A 38 -2.06 -1.78 7.70
N TYR A 39 -1.68 -0.59 7.25
CA TYR A 39 -1.90 0.66 7.97
C TYR A 39 -2.64 1.67 7.09
N HIS A 40 -3.50 2.47 7.70
CA HIS A 40 -4.10 3.65 7.09
C HIS A 40 -3.82 4.88 7.97
N ARG A 41 -3.13 5.89 7.42
CA ARG A 41 -2.76 7.12 8.15
C ARG A 41 -2.27 6.83 9.58
N TRP A 42 -1.35 5.87 9.73
CA TRP A 42 -0.72 5.44 11.00
C TRP A 42 -1.52 4.46 11.88
N ILE A 43 -2.74 4.09 11.51
CA ILE A 43 -3.57 3.15 12.27
C ILE A 43 -3.49 1.76 11.64
N GLU A 44 -3.19 0.73 12.44
CA GLU A 44 -3.26 -0.67 11.99
C GLU A 44 -4.71 -1.04 11.66
N VAL A 45 -4.91 -1.60 10.47
CA VAL A 45 -6.21 -2.00 9.96
C VAL A 45 -6.63 -3.33 10.59
N GLU A 46 -7.90 -3.45 10.96
CA GLU A 46 -8.47 -4.68 11.53
C GLU A 46 -8.14 -5.93 10.71
N THR A 47 -7.95 -7.06 11.41
CA THR A 47 -7.45 -8.31 10.82
C THR A 47 -8.26 -8.79 9.61
N ALA A 48 -9.60 -8.72 9.68
CA ALA A 48 -10.47 -9.14 8.59
C ALA A 48 -10.25 -8.32 7.30
N LYS A 49 -10.06 -7.01 7.43
CA LYS A 49 -9.82 -6.11 6.30
C LYS A 49 -8.36 -6.20 5.82
N THR A 50 -7.42 -6.44 6.72
CA THR A 50 -6.03 -6.76 6.39
C THR A 50 -5.94 -7.97 5.45
N CYS A 51 -6.67 -9.07 5.72
CA CYS A 51 -6.69 -10.23 4.83
C CYS A 51 -7.16 -9.89 3.41
N GLN A 52 -8.22 -9.07 3.28
CA GLN A 52 -8.73 -8.65 1.98
C GLN A 52 -7.71 -7.79 1.21
N ILE A 53 -7.09 -6.83 1.88
CA ILE A 53 -6.10 -5.92 1.27
C ILE A 53 -4.84 -6.68 0.86
N MET A 54 -4.34 -7.57 1.73
CA MET A 54 -3.18 -8.41 1.43
C MET A 54 -3.45 -9.36 0.25
N GLY A 55 -4.65 -9.93 0.17
CA GLY A 55 -5.07 -10.76 -0.96
C GLY A 55 -5.10 -9.99 -2.28
N ALA A 56 -5.70 -8.79 -2.28
CA ALA A 56 -5.73 -7.91 -3.44
C ALA A 56 -4.32 -7.48 -3.88
N TRP A 57 -3.45 -7.16 -2.92
CA TRP A 57 -2.05 -6.84 -3.20
C TRP A 57 -1.30 -8.03 -3.82
N SER A 58 -1.44 -9.23 -3.25
CA SER A 58 -0.81 -10.44 -3.78
C SER A 58 -1.25 -10.72 -5.22
N GLN A 59 -2.55 -10.58 -5.53
CA GLN A 59 -3.07 -10.77 -6.88
C GLN A 59 -2.48 -9.75 -7.86
N ALA A 60 -2.42 -8.47 -7.47
CA ALA A 60 -1.82 -7.42 -8.29
C ALA A 60 -0.34 -7.69 -8.58
N GLN A 61 0.41 -8.27 -7.64
CA GLN A 61 1.81 -8.66 -7.85
C GLN A 61 1.95 -9.85 -8.81
N SER A 62 1.06 -10.83 -8.74
CA SER A 62 1.04 -11.96 -9.69
C SER A 62 0.78 -11.51 -11.12
N SER A 63 -0.09 -10.51 -11.33
CA SER A 63 -0.32 -9.94 -12.65
C SER A 63 0.89 -9.18 -13.22
N GLN A 64 1.75 -8.61 -12.38
CA GLN A 64 2.95 -7.89 -12.82
C GLN A 64 4.12 -8.80 -13.21
N LYS A 65 4.14 -10.06 -12.75
CA LYS A 65 5.21 -11.02 -13.05
C LYS A 65 4.98 -11.87 -14.32
N ALA A 66 3.85 -11.69 -15.00
CA ALA A 66 3.48 -12.46 -16.19
C ALA A 66 3.90 -11.79 -17.52
N VAL A 67 4.96 -10.98 -17.51
CA VAL A 67 5.53 -10.31 -18.70
C VAL A 67 6.97 -10.75 -18.90
#